data_AF-A0A3D8YXC0-F1
#
_entry.id   AF-A0A3D8YXC0-F1
#
_cell.length_a   1.000
_cell.length_b   1.000
_cell.length_c   1.000
_cell.angle_alpha   90.00
_cell.angle_beta   90.00
_cell.angle_gamma   90.00
#
_symmetry.space_group_name_H-M   'P 1'
#
loop_
_entity.id
_entity.type
_entity.pdbx_description
1 polymer ?
#
loop_
_entity_poly.entity_id
_entity_poly.type
_entity_poly.pdbx_seq_one_letter_code
_entity_poly.pdbx_strand_id
1 'polypeptide(L)'
;MIRKLLTLPMLITGILFGSIYTASAATPYVVDHQPELKRENSIEFAVEDQDRYKEIVTSSYLSEEPGRQVRGAAVSAIPVIPQLERATEWKSLQTIEDPNKEWTVTFSSPVQNTEVNRKRVHLWNAEGEEVAATVQIQTGTVKVSPVKSYRADEVYTLFIEQELTNKNGKALSRAVYLQFKLKATSVPQKPEITEVTDLYSALYLGLKNVDDIIITAPYSSDSQVVFAELENVLNDHPEIFYFQYRGSLFYSNGRFAVKYAYPKERILSMTTELNAAVETAYAASLKPGMSEYEKVKAIHDYVVRHTAYDYDNYLQNTIPLESYTIYGLLVDKTAVCQGYALTMSYLLNRLGIETIYVIGSKEMNHAWNKVKVDGEWYNLDATWDDPVPDVAGKVRYTYFLLSDVEMGKSHSWDNRNLPNAISTNYEYMGRMWAFDSEDGWLYYSNDQDDIKLYKIRENGTGNQKISDARANELIVYDGWIYFCNYSYSGNLFKMKTDGSSLTMLTDFHVSALEKRDGMLNFKDEAKNTRYEIDMRK
;
A
#
# COMPACT_ATOMS: atom_id res chain seq x y z
N MET A 1 -0.92 22.22 -71.08
CA MET A 1 -2.28 21.73 -70.76
C MET A 1 -2.14 20.40 -70.02
N ILE A 2 -2.12 20.43 -68.69
CA ILE A 2 -3.24 20.08 -67.80
C ILE A 2 -3.49 18.55 -67.68
N ARG A 3 -3.04 18.02 -66.54
CA ARG A 3 -3.64 17.04 -65.61
C ARG A 3 -4.32 15.78 -66.17
N LYS A 4 -3.88 14.61 -65.67
CA LYS A 4 -4.46 13.96 -64.48
C LYS A 4 -3.64 12.70 -64.11
N LEU A 5 -2.81 12.82 -63.08
CA LEU A 5 -2.39 11.65 -62.28
C LEU A 5 -3.57 11.28 -61.39
N LEU A 6 -4.11 10.07 -61.56
CA LEU A 6 -4.96 9.44 -60.55
C LEU A 6 -4.04 8.79 -59.51
N THR A 7 -3.91 9.44 -58.36
CA THR A 7 -3.40 8.82 -57.13
C THR A 7 -4.50 7.93 -56.56
N LEU A 8 -4.30 6.62 -56.66
CA LEU A 8 -5.09 5.62 -55.95
C LEU A 8 -4.53 5.54 -54.51
N PRO A 9 -5.32 5.74 -53.44
CA PRO A 9 -4.85 5.37 -52.11
C PRO A 9 -4.87 3.84 -52.03
N MET A 10 -3.69 3.22 -52.00
CA MET A 10 -3.56 1.83 -51.58
C MET A 10 -3.99 1.74 -50.11
N LEU A 11 -5.23 1.31 -49.87
CA LEU A 11 -5.59 0.67 -48.61
C LEU A 11 -4.83 -0.65 -48.57
N ILE A 12 -3.65 -0.66 -47.94
CA ILE A 12 -3.03 -1.90 -47.51
C ILE A 12 -3.84 -2.34 -46.29
N THR A 13 -4.78 -3.26 -46.51
CA THR A 13 -5.39 -4.05 -45.45
C THR A 13 -4.34 -5.03 -44.95
N GLY A 14 -3.48 -4.54 -44.06
CA GLY A 14 -2.54 -5.35 -43.30
C GLY A 14 -3.30 -6.19 -42.27
N ILE A 15 -3.67 -7.40 -42.68
CA ILE A 15 -4.03 -8.49 -41.79
C ILE A 15 -2.72 -9.02 -41.21
N LEU A 16 -2.45 -8.69 -39.95
CA LEU A 16 -1.73 -9.45 -38.92
C LEU A 16 -1.48 -8.48 -37.76
N PHE A 17 -2.55 -8.04 -37.10
CA PHE A 17 -2.41 -7.50 -35.76
C PHE A 17 -2.23 -8.70 -34.85
N GLY A 18 -0.98 -8.92 -34.44
CA GLY A 18 -0.69 -9.64 -33.22
C GLY A 18 -1.60 -9.06 -32.16
N SER A 19 -2.50 -9.92 -31.68
CA SER A 19 -3.29 -9.64 -30.51
C SER A 19 -2.31 -9.11 -29.47
N ILE A 20 -2.68 -8.03 -28.77
CA ILE A 20 -2.28 -7.93 -27.37
C ILE A 20 -2.54 -9.35 -26.84
N TYR A 21 -1.51 -10.07 -26.40
CA TYR A 21 -1.79 -11.22 -25.57
C TYR A 21 -2.41 -10.61 -24.32
N THR A 22 -3.73 -10.42 -24.35
CA THR A 22 -4.54 -10.24 -23.17
C THR A 22 -4.29 -11.53 -22.39
N ALA A 23 -3.41 -11.47 -21.40
CA ALA A 23 -3.41 -12.48 -20.37
C ALA A 23 -4.82 -12.38 -19.79
N SER A 24 -5.66 -13.38 -20.08
CA SER A 24 -7.00 -13.37 -19.54
C SER A 24 -6.92 -13.63 -18.05
N ALA A 25 -8.00 -13.33 -17.36
CA ALA A 25 -8.14 -13.64 -15.95
C ALA A 25 -7.97 -15.16 -15.71
N ALA A 26 -7.25 -15.51 -14.65
CA ALA A 26 -7.21 -16.86 -14.09
C ALA A 26 -7.37 -16.74 -12.58
N THR A 27 -8.13 -17.65 -11.99
CA THR A 27 -8.36 -17.66 -10.55
C THR A 27 -7.21 -18.32 -9.82
N PRO A 28 -6.83 -17.80 -8.64
CA PRO A 28 -6.06 -18.57 -7.69
C PRO A 28 -6.88 -19.82 -7.30
N TYR A 29 -6.53 -21.01 -7.80
CA TYR A 29 -6.94 -22.26 -7.15
C TYR A 29 -6.11 -22.39 -5.87
N VAL A 30 -6.48 -21.62 -4.85
CA VAL A 30 -5.87 -21.76 -3.53
C VAL A 30 -6.80 -22.60 -2.69
N VAL A 31 -6.35 -23.82 -2.40
CA VAL A 31 -6.95 -24.65 -1.35
C VAL A 31 -6.76 -23.87 -0.05
N ASP A 32 -7.80 -23.16 0.38
CA ASP A 32 -7.79 -22.49 1.66
C ASP A 32 -7.85 -23.57 2.75
N HIS A 33 -6.69 -24.02 3.21
CA HIS A 33 -6.59 -24.80 4.44
C HIS A 33 -6.84 -23.85 5.61
N GLN A 34 -8.11 -23.54 5.86
CA GLN A 34 -8.54 -22.95 7.11
C GLN A 34 -8.18 -23.95 8.23
N PRO A 35 -7.40 -23.53 9.24
CA PRO A 35 -7.01 -24.43 10.32
C PRO A 35 -8.25 -24.82 11.13
N GLU A 36 -8.60 -26.10 11.10
CA GLU A 36 -9.72 -26.62 11.90
C GLU A 36 -9.37 -26.61 13.39
N LEU A 37 -10.35 -26.27 14.24
CA LEU A 37 -10.23 -26.44 15.69
C LEU A 37 -10.18 -27.94 16.02
N LYS A 38 -9.00 -28.43 16.43
CA LYS A 38 -8.83 -29.82 16.87
C LYS A 38 -8.66 -29.83 18.39
N ARG A 39 -9.55 -30.54 19.09
CA ARG A 39 -9.35 -30.85 20.52
C ARG A 39 -8.36 -31.99 20.63
N GLU A 40 -7.09 -31.67 20.82
CA GLU A 40 -6.13 -32.65 21.35
C GLU A 40 -6.26 -32.70 22.87
N ASN A 41 -6.07 -33.89 23.45
CA ASN A 41 -6.38 -34.27 24.83
C ASN A 41 -6.20 -33.14 25.87
N SER A 42 -7.28 -32.84 26.60
CA SER A 42 -7.35 -31.73 27.56
C SER A 42 -6.34 -31.88 28.70
N ILE A 43 -5.31 -31.03 28.70
CA ILE A 43 -4.52 -30.71 29.88
C ILE A 43 -5.18 -29.47 30.50
N GLU A 44 -5.60 -29.55 31.77
CA GLU A 44 -6.10 -28.38 32.50
C GLU A 44 -4.95 -27.40 32.75
N PHE A 45 -4.90 -26.32 31.98
CA PHE A 45 -4.10 -25.15 32.32
C PHE A 45 -4.91 -24.28 33.27
N ALA A 46 -4.30 -23.86 34.37
CA ALA A 46 -4.88 -22.79 35.19
C ALA A 46 -4.95 -21.52 34.32
N VAL A 47 -6.15 -20.97 34.13
CA VAL A 47 -6.33 -19.64 33.55
C VAL A 47 -5.73 -18.64 34.54
N GLU A 48 -4.78 -17.81 34.10
CA GLU A 48 -4.32 -16.69 34.93
C GLU A 48 -5.50 -15.73 35.22
N ASP A 49 -5.59 -15.28 36.46
CA ASP A 49 -6.67 -14.46 37.06
C ASP A 49 -7.44 -13.53 36.09
N GLN A 50 -8.78 -13.58 36.11
CA GLN A 50 -9.67 -12.88 35.16
C GLN A 50 -9.58 -11.34 35.24
N ASP A 51 -8.89 -10.78 36.22
CA ASP A 51 -8.75 -9.33 36.44
C ASP A 51 -7.80 -8.60 35.45
N ARG A 52 -7.16 -9.30 34.51
CA ARG A 52 -6.15 -8.70 33.61
C ARG A 52 -6.65 -8.13 32.28
N TYR A 53 -7.83 -8.52 31.80
CA TYR A 53 -8.39 -7.98 30.56
C TYR A 53 -9.71 -7.26 30.83
N LYS A 54 -9.92 -6.14 30.13
CA LYS A 54 -11.08 -5.28 30.33
C LYS A 54 -11.91 -5.21 29.05
N GLU A 55 -13.23 -5.29 29.20
CA GLU A 55 -14.16 -5.09 28.10
C GLU A 55 -14.09 -3.64 27.59
N ILE A 56 -14.03 -3.50 26.26
CA ILE A 56 -14.07 -2.19 25.59
C ILE A 56 -15.53 -1.81 25.40
N VAL A 57 -16.03 -0.88 26.23
CA VAL A 57 -17.41 -0.38 26.12
C VAL A 57 -17.47 0.69 25.03
N THR A 58 -17.90 0.31 23.82
CA THR A 58 -18.20 1.26 22.74
C THR A 58 -19.60 1.85 22.93
N SER A 59 -19.71 3.16 23.16
CA SER A 59 -21.01 3.84 23.14
C SER A 59 -21.49 3.97 21.69
N SER A 60 -22.58 3.27 21.35
CA SER A 60 -23.25 3.41 20.07
C SER A 60 -24.03 4.73 20.02
N TYR A 61 -23.45 5.78 19.45
CA TYR A 61 -24.23 6.92 18.95
C TYR A 61 -24.54 6.70 17.47
N LEU A 62 -25.69 6.08 17.22
CA LEU A 62 -26.42 6.23 15.98
C LEU A 62 -27.10 7.61 16.01
N SER A 63 -26.75 8.49 15.09
CA SER A 63 -27.61 9.61 14.72
C SER A 63 -27.71 9.67 13.19
N GLU A 64 -28.82 9.14 12.68
CA GLU A 64 -29.40 9.58 11.41
C GLU A 64 -29.84 11.04 11.57
N GLU A 65 -29.68 11.85 10.52
CA GLU A 65 -30.62 12.90 10.07
C GLU A 65 -30.11 13.52 8.74
N PRO A 66 -30.99 14.19 7.95
CA PRO A 66 -31.15 13.91 6.51
C PRO A 66 -30.58 14.99 5.57
N GLY A 67 -30.67 14.68 4.28
CA GLY A 67 -29.98 15.34 3.18
C GLY A 67 -30.19 16.85 3.00
N ARG A 68 -29.16 17.48 2.44
CA ARG A 68 -29.23 18.81 1.84
C ARG A 68 -28.32 18.89 0.61
N GLN A 69 -28.93 19.02 -0.58
CA GLN A 69 -28.23 19.43 -1.79
C GLN A 69 -27.86 20.92 -1.70
N VAL A 70 -26.62 21.29 -2.03
CA VAL A 70 -26.30 22.59 -2.68
C VAL A 70 -25.12 22.41 -3.65
N ARG A 71 -25.25 23.05 -4.82
CA ARG A 71 -24.32 23.10 -5.95
C ARG A 71 -23.07 23.97 -5.69
N GLY A 72 -22.05 23.73 -6.52
CA GLY A 72 -20.67 24.24 -6.51
C GLY A 72 -20.39 25.73 -6.30
N ALA A 73 -19.23 25.99 -5.70
CA ALA A 73 -18.23 26.97 -6.14
C ALA A 73 -16.87 26.61 -5.48
N ALA A 74 -15.79 26.63 -6.26
CA ALA A 74 -14.43 26.41 -5.78
C ALA A 74 -13.86 27.71 -5.20
N VAL A 75 -13.48 27.72 -3.92
CA VAL A 75 -12.31 28.43 -3.35
C VAL A 75 -11.93 27.71 -2.03
N SER A 76 -10.65 27.36 -1.92
CA SER A 76 -9.92 26.92 -0.71
C SER A 76 -10.48 27.45 0.63
N ALA A 77 -10.95 26.55 1.49
CA ALA A 77 -11.08 26.81 2.92
C ALA A 77 -10.84 25.50 3.71
N ILE A 78 -9.66 25.42 4.34
CA ILE A 78 -9.35 24.46 5.40
C ILE A 78 -10.46 24.58 6.46
N PRO A 79 -10.99 23.49 7.04
CA PRO A 79 -11.86 23.58 8.20
C PRO A 79 -11.15 24.37 9.29
N VAL A 80 -11.61 25.59 9.56
CA VAL A 80 -11.04 26.41 10.62
C VAL A 80 -11.39 25.71 11.93
N ILE A 81 -10.39 25.16 12.62
CA ILE A 81 -10.51 24.80 14.03
C ILE A 81 -11.06 26.06 14.71
N PRO A 82 -12.29 26.05 15.29
CA PRO A 82 -12.99 27.29 15.70
C PRO A 82 -12.20 28.17 16.67
N GLN A 83 -11.19 27.59 17.33
CA GLN A 83 -10.28 28.22 18.27
C GLN A 83 -9.25 29.14 17.59
N LEU A 84 -9.01 28.99 16.28
CA LEU A 84 -8.02 29.78 15.52
C LEU A 84 -8.48 31.19 15.17
N GLU A 85 -9.79 31.44 15.05
CA GLU A 85 -10.34 32.75 14.65
C GLU A 85 -9.95 33.88 15.62
N ARG A 86 -9.66 33.53 16.88
CA ARG A 86 -9.30 34.50 17.94
C ARG A 86 -7.81 34.47 18.28
N ALA A 87 -7.05 33.53 17.74
CA ALA A 87 -5.62 33.37 17.96
C ALA A 87 -4.80 34.23 16.99
N THR A 88 -3.54 34.50 17.36
CA THR A 88 -2.59 35.25 16.53
C THR A 88 -1.72 34.28 15.76
N GLU A 89 -1.71 34.38 14.43
CA GLU A 89 -0.77 33.61 13.60
C GLU A 89 0.67 34.03 13.93
N TRP A 90 1.49 33.10 14.40
CA TRP A 90 2.88 33.36 14.78
C TRP A 90 3.79 33.47 13.56
N LYS A 91 3.62 32.57 12.58
CA LYS A 91 4.28 32.60 11.27
C LYS A 91 3.34 32.02 10.22
N SER A 92 3.55 32.42 8.96
CA SER A 92 2.88 31.81 7.80
C SER A 92 3.12 30.30 7.74
N LEU A 93 2.22 29.57 7.08
CA LEU A 93 2.34 28.13 6.80
C LEU A 93 3.78 27.73 6.45
N GLN A 94 4.35 26.78 7.20
CA GLN A 94 5.71 26.27 6.98
C GLN A 94 5.69 24.94 6.24
N THR A 95 6.73 24.66 5.46
CA THR A 95 7.00 23.30 4.94
C THR A 95 8.18 22.72 5.69
N ILE A 96 8.03 21.53 6.26
CA ILE A 96 9.08 20.81 6.99
C ILE A 96 9.54 19.61 6.17
N GLU A 97 10.80 19.19 6.33
CA GLU A 97 11.34 18.00 5.64
C GLU A 97 11.53 16.81 6.59
N ASP A 98 11.66 17.10 7.89
CA ASP A 98 11.84 16.09 8.92
C ASP A 98 10.46 15.61 9.42
N PRO A 99 10.10 14.33 9.23
CA PRO A 99 8.83 13.78 9.69
C PRO A 99 8.71 13.77 11.22
N ASN A 100 9.81 13.92 11.97
CA ASN A 100 9.83 14.02 13.42
C ASN A 100 10.19 15.43 13.92
N LYS A 101 9.97 16.44 13.08
CA LYS A 101 10.37 17.83 13.35
C LYS A 101 9.96 18.28 14.76
N GLU A 102 10.96 18.55 15.59
CA GLU A 102 10.76 19.21 16.89
C GLU A 102 10.60 20.72 16.72
N TRP A 103 9.62 21.28 17.42
CA TRP A 103 9.39 22.72 17.53
C TRP A 103 9.99 23.26 18.82
N THR A 104 10.79 24.32 18.70
CA THR A 104 11.26 25.10 19.86
C THR A 104 10.65 26.50 19.80
N VAL A 105 9.76 26.80 20.74
CA VAL A 105 9.08 28.10 20.86
C VAL A 105 9.78 28.93 21.94
N THR A 106 10.17 30.16 21.62
CA THR A 106 10.85 31.07 22.55
C THR A 106 9.87 32.15 23.01
N PHE A 107 9.84 32.41 24.32
CA PHE A 107 8.95 33.41 24.92
C PHE A 107 9.75 34.61 25.43
N SER A 108 9.14 35.80 25.39
CA SER A 108 9.75 37.04 25.93
C SER A 108 9.90 37.03 27.46
N SER A 109 9.33 36.03 28.13
CA SER A 109 9.49 35.78 29.57
C SER A 109 9.47 34.28 29.84
N PRO A 110 10.23 33.76 30.82
CA PRO A 110 10.25 32.34 31.12
C PRO A 110 8.87 31.78 31.48
N VAL A 111 8.45 30.72 30.80
CA VAL A 111 7.19 30.01 31.05
C VAL A 111 7.26 29.27 32.40
N GLN A 112 6.15 29.23 33.14
CA GLN A 112 6.06 28.46 34.38
C GLN A 112 6.04 26.96 34.05
N ASN A 113 6.93 26.17 34.63
CA ASN A 113 7.01 24.74 34.37
C ASN A 113 6.00 23.97 35.25
N THR A 114 4.76 23.83 34.76
CA THR A 114 3.68 23.10 35.43
C THR A 114 3.01 22.14 34.47
N GLU A 115 2.33 21.13 35.01
CA GLU A 115 1.49 20.23 34.23
C GLU A 115 0.35 20.99 33.55
N VAL A 116 -0.20 22.00 34.22
CA VAL A 116 -1.24 22.88 33.66
C VAL A 116 -0.73 23.54 32.38
N ASN A 117 0.46 24.16 32.40
CA ASN A 117 0.99 24.82 31.20
C ASN A 117 1.38 23.85 30.08
N ARG A 118 1.79 22.62 30.40
CA ARG A 118 2.03 21.61 29.36
C ARG A 118 0.75 21.25 28.61
N LYS A 119 -0.38 21.18 29.31
CA LYS A 119 -1.71 20.93 28.74
C LYS A 119 -2.33 22.11 27.99
N ARG A 120 -1.63 23.25 27.89
CA ARG A 120 -2.04 24.45 27.12
C ARG A 120 -1.37 24.53 25.75
N VAL A 121 -0.63 23.49 25.38
CA VAL A 121 0.14 23.41 24.14
C VAL A 121 -0.36 22.19 23.38
N HIS A 122 -0.93 22.44 22.21
CA HIS A 122 -1.65 21.46 21.42
C HIS A 122 -1.03 21.32 20.04
N LEU A 123 -1.16 20.13 19.48
CA LEU A 123 -0.81 19.84 18.11
C LEU A 123 -2.05 19.21 17.48
N TRP A 124 -2.60 19.84 16.45
CA TRP A 124 -3.79 19.35 15.73
C TRP A 124 -3.45 18.99 14.30
N ASN A 125 -4.22 18.08 13.71
CA ASN A 125 -4.20 17.80 12.27
C ASN A 125 -5.20 18.65 11.48
N ALA A 126 -5.35 18.35 10.19
CA ALA A 126 -6.19 19.12 9.27
C ALA A 126 -7.69 18.94 9.55
N GLU A 127 -8.05 17.83 10.19
CA GLU A 127 -9.39 17.45 10.62
C GLU A 127 -9.77 18.05 11.98
N GLY A 128 -8.80 18.67 12.68
CA GLY A 128 -8.99 19.27 14.00
C GLY A 128 -8.86 18.29 15.17
N GLU A 129 -8.31 17.10 14.92
CA GLU A 129 -8.02 16.07 15.93
C GLU A 129 -6.67 16.33 16.62
N GLU A 130 -6.57 16.02 17.91
CA GLU A 130 -5.33 16.19 18.68
C GLU A 130 -4.31 15.08 18.42
N VAL A 131 -3.14 15.51 17.98
CA VAL A 131 -1.96 14.68 17.71
C VAL A 131 -1.11 14.62 18.97
N ALA A 132 -0.81 13.41 19.43
CA ALA A 132 0.01 13.21 20.61
C ALA A 132 1.40 13.85 20.46
N ALA A 133 1.78 14.69 21.43
CA ALA A 133 3.07 15.37 21.46
C ALA A 133 3.66 15.39 22.87
N THR A 134 4.99 15.33 22.94
CA THR A 134 5.74 15.56 24.18
C THR A 134 6.03 17.06 24.32
N VAL A 135 5.59 17.66 25.42
CA VAL A 135 5.81 19.09 25.71
C VAL A 135 6.80 19.24 26.86
N GLN A 136 7.96 19.86 26.59
CA GLN A 136 8.98 20.14 27.59
C GLN A 136 9.16 21.64 27.79
N ILE A 137 8.90 22.13 29.00
CA ILE A 137 9.11 23.53 29.38
C ILE A 137 10.53 23.68 29.93
N GLN A 138 11.36 24.43 29.22
CA GLN A 138 12.74 24.77 29.60
C GLN A 138 12.84 26.27 29.93
N THR A 139 14.01 26.73 30.39
CA THR A 139 14.18 28.15 30.74
C THR A 139 14.07 29.03 29.49
N GLY A 140 12.94 29.72 29.35
CA GLY A 140 12.69 30.65 28.24
C GLY A 140 12.11 30.01 26.97
N THR A 141 12.00 28.68 26.93
CA THR A 141 11.53 27.95 25.75
C THR A 141 10.56 26.83 26.09
N VAL A 142 9.70 26.50 25.13
CA VAL A 142 8.87 25.29 25.14
C VAL A 142 9.24 24.46 23.93
N LYS A 143 9.62 23.21 24.16
CA LYS A 143 9.86 22.22 23.12
C LYS A 143 8.64 21.33 22.95
N VAL A 144 8.27 21.09 21.70
CA VAL A 144 7.15 20.24 21.32
C VAL A 144 7.65 19.24 20.28
N SER A 145 7.62 17.96 20.64
CA SER A 145 8.10 16.87 19.78
C SER A 145 6.92 15.93 19.52
N PRO A 146 6.61 15.60 18.26
CA PRO A 146 5.51 14.69 17.98
C PRO A 146 5.85 13.28 18.51
N VAL A 147 4.86 12.56 19.05
CA VAL A 147 5.05 11.18 19.50
C VAL A 147 5.11 10.21 18.31
N LYS A 148 4.34 10.51 17.26
CA LYS A 148 4.33 9.79 15.98
C LYS A 148 4.72 10.75 14.86
N SER A 149 5.44 10.27 13.87
CA SER A 149 5.85 11.08 12.71
C SER A 149 4.67 11.76 12.02
N TYR A 150 4.88 13.00 11.56
CA TYR A 150 3.94 13.73 10.71
C TYR A 150 3.72 12.98 9.39
N ARG A 151 2.50 13.04 8.85
CA ARG A 151 2.15 12.50 7.53
C ARG A 151 2.38 13.54 6.44
N ALA A 152 2.75 13.08 5.26
CA ALA A 152 2.87 13.93 4.07
C ALA A 152 1.50 14.49 3.66
N ASP A 153 1.49 15.70 3.10
CA ASP A 153 0.31 16.40 2.56
C ASP A 153 -0.85 16.69 3.53
N GLU A 154 -0.66 16.42 4.83
CA GLU A 154 -1.55 16.85 5.91
C GLU A 154 -1.04 18.18 6.51
N VAL A 155 -1.95 19.10 6.82
CA VAL A 155 -1.63 20.37 7.49
C VAL A 155 -1.79 20.18 9.00
N TYR A 156 -0.70 20.38 9.73
CA TYR A 156 -0.69 20.37 11.18
C TYR A 156 -0.71 21.79 11.73
N THR A 157 -1.31 21.95 12.91
CA THR A 157 -1.37 23.22 13.64
C THR A 157 -0.79 23.05 15.03
N LEU A 158 0.34 23.71 15.30
CA LEU A 158 0.83 23.92 16.67
C LEU A 158 0.08 25.11 17.27
N PHE A 159 -0.64 24.88 18.36
CA PHE A 159 -1.48 25.87 19.03
C PHE A 159 -1.09 26.04 20.50
N ILE A 160 -1.02 27.29 20.97
CA ILE A 160 -0.72 27.61 22.36
C ILE A 160 -1.81 28.52 22.90
N GLU A 161 -2.50 28.06 23.93
CA GLU A 161 -3.62 28.77 24.56
C GLU A 161 -3.19 30.06 25.27
N GLN A 162 -4.11 31.02 25.36
CA GLN A 162 -3.87 32.32 26.00
C GLN A 162 -3.50 32.16 27.49
N GLU A 163 -4.09 31.17 28.14
CA GLU A 163 -4.00 30.87 29.56
C GLU A 163 -2.62 30.35 29.99
N LEU A 164 -1.70 30.10 29.06
CA LEU A 164 -0.32 29.73 29.38
C LEU A 164 0.37 30.87 30.15
N THR A 165 0.89 30.58 31.34
CA THR A 165 1.48 31.59 32.24
C THR A 165 3.00 31.59 32.28
N ASN A 166 3.59 32.77 32.45
CA ASN A 166 5.00 32.91 32.81
C ASN A 166 5.25 32.62 34.30
N LYS A 167 6.53 32.57 34.72
CA LYS A 167 6.92 32.34 36.12
C LYS A 167 6.33 33.32 37.14
N ASN A 168 5.85 34.49 36.69
CA ASN A 168 5.20 35.50 37.54
C ASN A 168 3.67 35.39 37.52
N GLY A 169 3.10 34.34 36.92
CA GLY A 169 1.66 34.11 36.83
C GLY A 169 0.94 34.94 35.74
N LYS A 170 1.68 35.67 34.90
CA LYS A 170 1.08 36.46 33.82
C LYS A 170 0.84 35.57 32.59
N ALA A 171 -0.40 35.53 32.12
CA ALA A 171 -0.83 34.83 30.92
C ALA A 171 -0.32 35.49 29.62
N LEU A 172 -0.41 34.79 28.50
CA LEU A 172 -0.18 35.37 27.18
C LEU A 172 -1.23 36.45 26.88
N SER A 173 -0.87 37.42 26.04
CA SER A 173 -1.81 38.45 25.61
C SER A 173 -2.92 37.88 24.72
N ARG A 174 -2.62 36.87 23.91
CA ARG A 174 -3.53 36.12 23.04
C ARG A 174 -2.99 34.70 22.84
N ALA A 175 -3.86 33.76 22.49
CA ALA A 175 -3.45 32.47 21.96
C ALA A 175 -2.65 32.67 20.65
N VAL A 176 -1.74 31.75 20.35
CA VAL A 176 -0.90 31.79 19.15
C VAL A 176 -0.90 30.45 18.43
N TYR A 177 -0.72 30.47 17.11
CA TYR A 177 -0.65 29.25 16.32
C TYR A 177 0.38 29.30 15.20
N LEU A 178 0.80 28.13 14.73
CA LEU A 178 1.65 27.92 13.57
C LEU A 178 1.14 26.73 12.78
N GLN A 179 0.87 26.93 11.50
CA GLN A 179 0.55 25.83 10.59
C GLN A 179 1.79 25.35 9.85
N PHE A 180 1.86 24.05 9.58
CA PHE A 180 2.93 23.46 8.79
C PHE A 180 2.50 22.16 8.09
N LYS A 181 3.23 21.77 7.04
CA LYS A 181 3.04 20.49 6.34
C LYS A 181 4.37 19.79 6.10
N LEU A 182 4.39 18.46 6.16
CA LEU A 182 5.55 17.67 5.73
C LEU A 182 5.65 17.70 4.21
N LYS A 183 6.83 18.04 3.71
CA LYS A 183 7.17 17.95 2.30
C LYS A 183 6.97 16.50 1.86
N ALA A 184 6.11 16.28 0.87
CA ALA A 184 6.00 14.98 0.23
C ALA A 184 7.40 14.49 -0.12
N THR A 185 7.77 13.31 0.37
CA THR A 185 9.05 12.71 0.02
C THR A 185 8.90 12.33 -1.45
N SER A 186 9.46 13.13 -2.36
CA SER A 186 9.56 12.73 -3.75
C SER A 186 10.48 11.51 -3.76
N VAL A 187 9.88 10.33 -3.81
CA VAL A 187 10.61 9.10 -4.02
C VAL A 187 11.45 9.28 -5.28
N PRO A 188 12.75 8.93 -5.31
CA PRO A 188 13.55 9.10 -6.50
C PRO A 188 12.93 8.28 -7.63
N GLN A 189 12.24 8.98 -8.53
CA GLN A 189 11.63 8.40 -9.70
C GLN A 189 12.66 8.33 -10.81
N LYS A 190 12.57 7.29 -11.66
CA LYS A 190 13.31 7.25 -12.92
C LYS A 190 13.13 8.60 -13.65
N PRO A 191 14.19 9.18 -14.25
CA PRO A 191 14.11 10.49 -14.89
C PRO A 191 12.93 10.54 -15.86
N GLU A 192 12.10 11.57 -15.73
CA GLU A 192 10.94 11.75 -16.60
C GLU A 192 11.43 12.07 -18.02
N ILE A 193 10.89 11.37 -19.02
CA ILE A 193 11.08 11.74 -20.42
C ILE A 193 10.26 13.01 -20.66
N THR A 194 10.94 14.12 -20.94
CA THR A 194 10.32 15.45 -21.14
C THR A 194 10.51 16.01 -22.54
N GLU A 195 11.40 15.42 -23.34
CA GLU A 195 11.73 15.89 -24.68
C GLU A 195 11.66 14.75 -25.68
N VAL A 196 11.34 15.09 -26.93
CA VAL A 196 11.33 14.13 -28.04
C VAL A 196 12.75 14.04 -28.62
N THR A 197 13.41 12.91 -28.43
CA THR A 197 14.77 12.64 -28.92
C THR A 197 14.84 11.52 -29.96
N ASP A 198 13.82 10.65 -30.00
CA ASP A 198 13.75 9.43 -30.80
C ASP A 198 12.29 9.00 -31.02
N LEU A 199 12.09 7.86 -31.68
CA LEU A 199 10.76 7.32 -31.93
C LEU A 199 10.01 6.97 -30.65
N TYR A 200 10.70 6.39 -29.66
CA TYR A 200 10.14 6.01 -28.36
C TYR A 200 9.52 7.23 -27.65
N SER A 201 10.34 8.26 -27.45
CA SER A 201 9.93 9.50 -26.78
C SER A 201 8.87 10.26 -27.56
N ALA A 202 8.88 10.20 -28.90
CA ALA A 202 7.81 10.78 -29.73
C ALA A 202 6.46 10.11 -29.50
N LEU A 203 6.45 8.77 -29.47
CA LEU A 203 5.24 7.98 -29.21
C LEU A 203 4.77 8.17 -27.77
N TYR A 204 5.66 8.03 -26.79
CA TYR A 204 5.35 8.20 -25.37
C TYR A 204 4.77 9.59 -25.08
N LEU A 205 5.46 10.67 -25.48
CA LEU A 205 4.98 12.03 -25.21
C LEU A 205 3.70 12.35 -25.97
N GLY A 206 3.56 11.89 -27.21
CA GLY A 206 2.33 12.09 -27.98
C GLY A 206 1.12 11.41 -27.33
N LEU A 207 1.28 10.18 -26.84
CA LEU A 207 0.23 9.45 -26.12
C LEU A 207 -0.08 10.09 -24.77
N LYS A 208 0.95 10.42 -23.98
CA LYS A 208 0.83 11.08 -22.68
C LYS A 208 0.12 12.43 -22.78
N ASN A 209 0.37 13.20 -23.83
CA ASN A 209 -0.30 14.48 -24.12
C ASN A 209 -1.69 14.30 -24.74
N VAL A 210 -2.07 13.05 -25.04
CA VAL A 210 -3.32 12.67 -25.70
C VAL A 210 -3.46 13.42 -27.03
N ASP A 211 -2.41 13.36 -27.85
CA ASP A 211 -2.38 13.99 -29.17
C ASP A 211 -3.20 13.17 -30.16
N ASP A 212 -4.00 13.85 -30.99
CA ASP A 212 -4.78 13.16 -32.04
C ASP A 212 -3.87 12.60 -33.14
N ILE A 213 -2.69 13.22 -33.34
CA ILE A 213 -1.72 12.84 -34.37
C ILE A 213 -0.31 12.97 -33.84
N ILE A 214 0.44 11.86 -33.86
CA ILE A 214 1.86 11.81 -33.53
C ILE A 214 2.69 11.83 -34.83
N ILE A 215 3.71 12.68 -34.89
CA ILE A 215 4.58 12.80 -36.06
C ILE A 215 5.82 11.93 -35.86
N THR A 216 5.88 10.82 -36.60
CA THR A 216 6.96 9.81 -36.52
C THR A 216 7.96 9.94 -37.66
N ALA A 217 7.63 10.65 -38.74
CA ALA A 217 8.43 10.77 -39.96
C ALA A 217 9.93 11.11 -39.77
N PRO A 218 10.33 11.94 -38.78
CA PRO A 218 11.74 12.18 -38.49
C PRO A 218 12.53 10.94 -38.05
N TYR A 219 11.85 9.93 -37.51
CA TYR A 219 12.47 8.72 -36.93
C TYR A 219 12.16 7.47 -37.76
N SER A 220 10.91 7.31 -38.17
CA SER A 220 10.49 6.24 -39.08
C SER A 220 9.18 6.60 -39.79
N SER A 221 9.06 6.18 -41.03
CA SER A 221 7.79 6.16 -41.77
C SER A 221 7.35 4.71 -42.10
N ASP A 222 8.06 3.72 -41.55
CA ASP A 222 7.71 2.31 -41.63
C ASP A 222 6.76 1.96 -40.49
N SER A 223 5.53 1.55 -40.82
CA SER A 223 4.52 1.19 -39.84
C SER A 223 4.95 0.04 -38.94
N GLN A 224 5.71 -0.95 -39.45
CA GLN A 224 6.13 -2.09 -38.63
C GLN A 224 7.07 -1.64 -37.52
N VAL A 225 8.01 -0.76 -37.84
CA VAL A 225 8.94 -0.17 -36.88
C VAL A 225 8.17 0.68 -35.85
N VAL A 226 7.22 1.51 -36.31
CA VAL A 226 6.42 2.36 -35.41
C VAL A 226 5.53 1.54 -34.46
N PHE A 227 4.87 0.50 -34.96
CA PHE A 227 4.01 -0.34 -34.11
C PHE A 227 4.82 -1.22 -33.16
N ALA A 228 6.01 -1.69 -33.54
CA ALA A 228 6.92 -2.39 -32.64
C ALA A 228 7.42 -1.47 -31.51
N GLU A 229 7.80 -0.22 -31.83
CA GLU A 229 8.23 0.73 -30.82
C GLU A 229 7.06 1.19 -29.92
N LEU A 230 5.86 1.31 -30.48
CA LEU A 230 4.64 1.58 -29.72
C LEU A 230 4.34 0.49 -28.70
N GLU A 231 4.56 -0.78 -29.07
CA GLU A 231 4.39 -1.91 -28.14
C GLU A 231 5.37 -1.80 -26.96
N ASN A 232 6.64 -1.43 -27.22
CA ASN A 232 7.61 -1.17 -26.16
C ASN A 232 7.12 -0.03 -25.24
N VAL A 233 6.65 1.09 -25.81
CA VAL A 233 6.11 2.21 -25.03
C VAL A 233 4.93 1.78 -24.16
N LEU A 234 3.97 1.02 -24.69
CA LEU A 234 2.78 0.61 -23.93
C LEU A 234 3.11 -0.42 -22.84
N ASN A 235 4.11 -1.27 -23.06
CA ASN A 235 4.60 -2.22 -22.05
C ASN A 235 5.33 -1.52 -20.90
N ASP A 236 6.14 -0.51 -21.22
CA ASP A 236 6.89 0.28 -20.23
C ASP A 236 6.01 1.33 -19.52
N HIS A 237 4.91 1.75 -20.15
CA HIS A 237 4.01 2.81 -19.68
C HIS A 237 2.54 2.36 -19.56
N PRO A 238 2.23 1.43 -18.63
CA PRO A 238 0.86 0.94 -18.42
C PRO A 238 -0.13 2.02 -17.93
N GLU A 239 0.35 3.20 -17.53
CA GLU A 239 -0.47 4.40 -17.28
C GLU A 239 -1.17 4.92 -18.54
N ILE A 240 -0.74 4.49 -19.73
CA ILE A 240 -1.37 4.80 -21.03
C ILE A 240 -2.39 3.70 -21.38
N PHE A 241 -3.24 3.33 -20.43
CA PHE A 241 -4.26 2.27 -20.59
C PHE A 241 -5.39 2.64 -21.57
N TYR A 242 -5.46 3.91 -21.99
CA TYR A 242 -6.53 4.47 -22.81
C TYR A 242 -6.26 4.44 -24.32
N PHE A 243 -5.11 3.92 -24.77
CA PHE A 243 -4.79 3.76 -26.19
C PHE A 243 -5.63 2.63 -26.83
N GLN A 244 -6.03 2.79 -28.09
CA GLN A 244 -6.70 1.75 -28.88
C GLN A 244 -6.01 1.51 -30.23
N TYR A 245 -5.57 0.26 -30.46
CA TYR A 245 -5.12 -0.17 -31.78
C TYR A 245 -6.24 -0.05 -32.81
N ARG A 246 -7.44 -0.54 -32.46
CA ARG A 246 -8.60 -0.49 -33.37
C ARG A 246 -9.04 0.96 -33.56
N GLY A 247 -8.95 1.42 -34.80
CA GLY A 247 -9.33 2.78 -35.20
C GLY A 247 -8.16 3.76 -35.27
N SER A 248 -6.97 3.39 -34.79
CA SER A 248 -5.74 4.14 -35.06
C SER A 248 -5.31 3.92 -36.52
N LEU A 249 -4.78 4.96 -37.17
CA LEU A 249 -4.38 4.95 -38.57
C LEU A 249 -2.95 5.44 -38.74
N PHE A 250 -2.14 4.70 -39.49
CA PHE A 250 -0.79 5.10 -39.85
C PHE A 250 -0.73 5.47 -41.34
N TYR A 251 -0.25 6.68 -41.63
CA TYR A 251 -0.12 7.20 -42.99
C TYR A 251 1.34 7.10 -43.46
N SER A 252 1.55 6.85 -44.75
CA SER A 252 2.88 6.68 -45.37
C SER A 252 3.81 7.89 -45.25
N ASN A 253 3.29 9.05 -44.82
CA ASN A 253 4.07 10.24 -44.51
C ASN A 253 4.49 10.34 -43.03
N GLY A 254 4.41 9.23 -42.28
CA GLY A 254 4.79 9.15 -40.87
C GLY A 254 3.83 9.87 -39.92
N ARG A 255 2.60 10.17 -40.33
CA ARG A 255 1.54 10.62 -39.42
C ARG A 255 0.88 9.41 -38.79
N PHE A 256 0.84 9.36 -37.47
CA PHE A 256 0.13 8.34 -36.72
C PHE A 256 -1.09 8.97 -36.05
N ALA A 257 -2.28 8.77 -36.62
CA ALA A 257 -3.53 9.23 -36.04
C ALA A 257 -3.99 8.23 -34.97
N VAL A 258 -4.09 8.69 -33.73
CA VAL A 258 -4.32 7.85 -32.57
C VAL A 258 -5.79 7.79 -32.22
N LYS A 259 -6.28 6.60 -31.92
CA LYS A 259 -7.60 6.37 -31.34
C LYS A 259 -7.45 6.10 -29.84
N TYR A 260 -8.26 6.81 -29.06
CA TYR A 260 -8.38 6.61 -27.62
C TYR A 260 -9.73 6.04 -27.21
N ALA A 261 -9.74 5.31 -26.09
CA ALA A 261 -10.91 4.68 -25.50
C ALA A 261 -11.91 5.69 -24.91
N TYR A 262 -11.42 6.83 -24.45
CA TYR A 262 -12.22 7.87 -23.83
C TYR A 262 -11.98 9.24 -24.49
N PRO A 263 -12.88 10.22 -24.32
CA PRO A 263 -12.61 11.60 -24.70
C PRO A 263 -11.39 12.17 -23.96
N LYS A 264 -10.65 13.08 -24.60
CA LYS A 264 -9.43 13.71 -24.05
C LYS A 264 -9.61 14.25 -22.64
N GLU A 265 -10.70 14.96 -22.38
CA GLU A 265 -10.99 15.51 -21.04
C GLU A 265 -11.13 14.41 -19.97
N ARG A 266 -11.75 13.27 -20.31
CA ARG A 266 -11.86 12.14 -19.37
C ARG A 266 -10.50 11.50 -19.12
N ILE A 267 -9.67 11.35 -20.15
CA ILE A 267 -8.31 10.80 -20.00
C ILE A 267 -7.47 11.67 -19.05
N LEU A 268 -7.54 12.99 -19.19
CA LEU A 268 -6.82 13.91 -18.30
C LEU A 268 -7.33 13.81 -16.85
N SER A 269 -8.64 13.65 -16.64
CA SER A 269 -9.22 13.38 -15.30
C SER A 269 -8.70 12.06 -14.73
N MET A 270 -8.78 10.97 -15.50
CA MET A 270 -8.33 9.64 -15.08
C MET A 270 -6.84 9.62 -14.78
N THR A 271 -6.03 10.34 -15.56
CA THR A 271 -4.59 10.49 -15.32
C THR A 271 -4.33 11.21 -13.99
N THR A 272 -5.12 12.24 -13.68
CA THR A 272 -5.01 12.97 -12.40
C THR A 272 -5.40 12.08 -11.22
N GLU A 273 -6.51 11.35 -11.35
CA GLU A 273 -7.00 10.39 -10.34
C GLU A 273 -5.98 9.26 -10.10
N LEU A 274 -5.43 8.69 -11.16
CA LEU A 274 -4.39 7.66 -11.11
C LEU A 274 -3.13 8.18 -10.42
N ASN A 275 -2.63 9.36 -10.81
CA ASN A 275 -1.44 9.95 -10.18
C ASN A 275 -1.66 10.15 -8.67
N ALA A 276 -2.82 10.66 -8.26
CA ALA A 276 -3.16 10.80 -6.84
C ALA A 276 -3.21 9.46 -6.11
N ALA A 277 -3.75 8.42 -6.74
CA ALA A 277 -3.80 7.07 -6.18
C ALA A 277 -2.39 6.46 -6.01
N VAL A 278 -1.48 6.72 -6.95
CA VAL A 278 -0.08 6.29 -6.84
C VAL A 278 0.64 7.01 -5.71
N GLU A 279 0.51 8.33 -5.60
CA GLU A 279 1.14 9.06 -4.50
C GLU A 279 0.58 8.63 -3.13
N THR A 280 -0.72 8.31 -3.07
CA THR A 280 -1.33 7.70 -1.87
C THR A 280 -0.70 6.35 -1.54
N ALA A 281 -0.49 5.49 -2.55
CA ALA A 281 0.16 4.19 -2.38
C ALA A 281 1.59 4.33 -1.81
N TYR A 282 2.38 5.25 -2.36
CA TYR A 282 3.73 5.50 -1.87
C TYR A 282 3.74 6.10 -0.47
N ALA A 283 2.89 7.09 -0.19
CA ALA A 283 2.82 7.72 1.12
C ALA A 283 2.39 6.74 2.23
N ALA A 284 1.50 5.79 1.91
CA ALA A 284 1.05 4.77 2.85
C ALA A 284 2.09 3.66 3.08
N SER A 285 2.91 3.35 2.07
CA SER A 285 3.75 2.15 2.06
C SER A 285 5.20 2.43 2.40
N LEU A 286 5.75 3.55 1.94
CA LEU A 286 7.20 3.77 1.91
C LEU A 286 7.68 4.64 3.07
N LYS A 287 8.84 4.29 3.61
CA LYS A 287 9.54 5.04 4.66
C LYS A 287 10.99 5.30 4.27
N PRO A 288 11.60 6.42 4.71
CA PRO A 288 13.02 6.66 4.49
C PRO A 288 13.88 5.51 5.03
N GLY A 289 14.89 5.10 4.27
CA GLY A 289 15.84 4.06 4.68
C GLY A 289 15.41 2.61 4.39
N MET A 290 14.22 2.38 3.82
CA MET A 290 13.81 1.03 3.41
C MET A 290 14.77 0.42 2.36
N SER A 291 15.13 -0.83 2.57
CA SER A 291 15.78 -1.73 1.60
C SER A 291 14.89 -2.01 0.39
N GLU A 292 15.45 -2.61 -0.67
CA GLU A 292 14.67 -3.04 -1.83
C GLU A 292 13.60 -4.06 -1.42
N TYR A 293 13.95 -5.05 -0.60
CA TYR A 293 13.01 -6.02 -0.05
C TYR A 293 11.84 -5.34 0.69
N GLU A 294 12.12 -4.40 1.60
CA GLU A 294 11.07 -3.72 2.36
C GLU A 294 10.14 -2.90 1.44
N LYS A 295 10.68 -2.26 0.40
CA LYS A 295 9.88 -1.53 -0.59
C LYS A 295 9.00 -2.47 -1.40
N VAL A 296 9.55 -3.57 -1.92
CA VAL A 296 8.79 -4.56 -2.70
C VAL A 296 7.66 -5.12 -1.85
N LYS A 297 7.97 -5.53 -0.61
CA LYS A 297 6.97 -6.03 0.33
C LYS A 297 5.90 -4.97 0.63
N ALA A 298 6.28 -3.73 0.93
CA ALA A 298 5.32 -2.69 1.29
C ALA A 298 4.36 -2.35 0.13
N ILE A 299 4.86 -2.30 -1.11
CA ILE A 299 4.02 -2.07 -2.30
C ILE A 299 3.13 -3.27 -2.58
N HIS A 300 3.66 -4.50 -2.48
CA HIS A 300 2.88 -5.73 -2.58
C HIS A 300 1.72 -5.74 -1.58
N ASP A 301 2.03 -5.55 -0.29
CA ASP A 301 1.05 -5.48 0.79
C ASP A 301 -0.02 -4.41 0.52
N TYR A 302 0.36 -3.24 0.02
CA TYR A 302 -0.58 -2.18 -0.30
C TYR A 302 -1.52 -2.57 -1.44
N VAL A 303 -0.97 -3.10 -2.53
CA VAL A 303 -1.75 -3.55 -3.69
C VAL A 303 -2.76 -4.60 -3.29
N VAL A 304 -2.35 -5.60 -2.50
CA VAL A 304 -3.24 -6.68 -2.05
C VAL A 304 -4.31 -6.16 -1.07
N ARG A 305 -3.95 -5.33 -0.08
CA ARG A 305 -4.94 -4.86 0.93
C ARG A 305 -5.97 -3.86 0.42
N HIS A 306 -5.71 -3.20 -0.71
CA HIS A 306 -6.54 -2.10 -1.21
C HIS A 306 -7.20 -2.43 -2.55
N THR A 307 -7.15 -3.69 -2.99
CA THR A 307 -7.79 -4.13 -4.24
C THR A 307 -8.54 -5.42 -3.96
N ALA A 308 -9.69 -5.60 -4.57
CA ALA A 308 -10.34 -6.91 -4.66
C ALA A 308 -10.16 -7.50 -6.06
N TYR A 309 -9.93 -8.81 -6.12
CA TYR A 309 -9.97 -9.53 -7.40
C TYR A 309 -11.39 -9.48 -7.99
N ASP A 310 -11.51 -9.20 -9.29
CA ASP A 310 -12.79 -9.11 -10.02
C ASP A 310 -13.41 -10.50 -10.29
N TYR A 311 -13.64 -11.24 -9.21
CA TYR A 311 -13.97 -12.66 -9.23
C TYR A 311 -15.36 -12.93 -9.82
N ASP A 312 -16.35 -12.11 -9.46
CA ASP A 312 -17.73 -12.30 -9.91
C ASP A 312 -17.87 -12.06 -11.42
N ASN A 313 -17.25 -10.99 -11.96
CA ASN A 313 -17.25 -10.76 -13.41
C ASN A 313 -16.38 -11.79 -14.14
N TYR A 314 -15.30 -12.27 -13.51
CA TYR A 314 -14.54 -13.39 -14.05
C TYR A 314 -15.40 -14.64 -14.24
N LEU A 315 -16.12 -15.07 -13.19
CA LEU A 315 -16.99 -16.25 -13.26
C LEU A 315 -18.13 -16.08 -14.28
N GLN A 316 -18.57 -14.84 -14.49
CA GLN A 316 -19.64 -14.51 -15.45
C GLN A 316 -19.13 -14.22 -16.87
N ASN A 317 -17.80 -14.18 -17.08
CA ASN A 317 -17.18 -13.75 -18.33
C ASN A 317 -17.63 -12.34 -18.79
N THR A 318 -17.72 -11.41 -17.84
CA THR A 318 -18.19 -10.02 -18.01
C THR A 318 -17.16 -8.98 -17.54
N ILE A 319 -15.88 -9.36 -17.42
CA ILE A 319 -14.82 -8.48 -16.89
C ILE A 319 -14.76 -7.18 -17.71
N PRO A 320 -14.95 -6.01 -17.08
CA PRO A 320 -14.83 -4.72 -17.76
C PRO A 320 -13.38 -4.45 -18.16
N LEU A 321 -13.17 -3.59 -19.16
CA LEU A 321 -11.84 -3.30 -19.69
C LEU A 321 -10.93 -2.71 -18.61
N GLU A 322 -11.50 -1.89 -17.73
CA GLU A 322 -10.83 -1.20 -16.64
C GLU A 322 -10.15 -2.17 -15.65
N SER A 323 -10.75 -3.34 -15.38
CA SER A 323 -10.19 -4.38 -14.49
C SER A 323 -8.85 -4.97 -14.99
N TYR A 324 -8.50 -4.77 -16.26
CA TYR A 324 -7.21 -5.18 -16.82
C TYR A 324 -6.12 -4.09 -16.73
N THR A 325 -6.41 -2.96 -16.11
CA THR A 325 -5.56 -1.76 -16.13
C THR A 325 -5.10 -1.38 -14.73
N ILE A 326 -4.03 -0.57 -14.66
CA ILE A 326 -3.58 0.00 -13.39
C ILE A 326 -4.58 1.01 -12.80
N TYR A 327 -5.47 1.57 -13.64
CA TYR A 327 -6.55 2.43 -13.19
C TYR A 327 -7.62 1.62 -12.44
N GLY A 328 -8.05 0.48 -12.99
CA GLY A 328 -8.99 -0.42 -12.32
C GLY A 328 -8.48 -0.85 -10.95
N LEU A 329 -7.20 -1.19 -10.87
CA LEU A 329 -6.58 -1.59 -9.61
C LEU A 329 -6.44 -0.41 -8.61
N LEU A 330 -5.76 0.67 -9.00
CA LEU A 330 -5.41 1.73 -8.06
C LEU A 330 -6.57 2.69 -7.75
N VAL A 331 -7.50 2.88 -8.70
CA VAL A 331 -8.60 3.85 -8.57
C VAL A 331 -9.92 3.13 -8.32
N ASP A 332 -10.32 2.19 -9.17
CA ASP A 332 -11.60 1.46 -9.01
C ASP A 332 -11.53 0.35 -7.95
N LYS A 333 -10.33 0.06 -7.42
CA LYS A 333 -10.06 -0.93 -6.36
C LYS A 333 -10.47 -2.36 -6.74
N THR A 334 -10.57 -2.64 -8.03
CA THR A 334 -11.02 -3.93 -8.59
C THR A 334 -10.23 -4.27 -9.84
N ALA A 335 -9.61 -5.45 -9.87
CA ALA A 335 -8.79 -5.84 -11.02
C ALA A 335 -8.71 -7.37 -11.21
N VAL A 336 -8.22 -7.79 -12.38
CA VAL A 336 -7.78 -9.18 -12.64
C VAL A 336 -6.26 -9.23 -12.77
N CYS A 337 -5.68 -10.43 -12.94
CA CYS A 337 -4.24 -10.68 -12.91
C CYS A 337 -3.38 -9.67 -13.68
N GLN A 338 -3.82 -9.26 -14.86
CA GLN A 338 -3.12 -8.24 -15.66
C GLN A 338 -3.03 -6.88 -14.93
N GLY A 339 -4.12 -6.41 -14.30
CA GLY A 339 -4.10 -5.15 -13.54
C GLY A 339 -3.14 -5.17 -12.35
N TYR A 340 -3.08 -6.30 -11.62
CA TYR A 340 -2.11 -6.52 -10.53
C TYR A 340 -0.68 -6.48 -11.04
N ALA A 341 -0.37 -7.31 -12.04
CA ALA A 341 0.98 -7.44 -12.54
C ALA A 341 1.50 -6.15 -13.21
N LEU A 342 0.65 -5.43 -13.96
CA LEU A 342 1.01 -4.11 -14.51
C LEU A 342 1.22 -3.07 -13.41
N THR A 343 0.40 -3.08 -12.35
CA THR A 343 0.55 -2.13 -11.23
C THR A 343 1.86 -2.37 -10.50
N MET A 344 2.17 -3.63 -10.18
CA MET A 344 3.43 -3.98 -9.51
C MET A 344 4.64 -3.57 -10.35
N SER A 345 4.64 -3.86 -11.66
CA SER A 345 5.68 -3.38 -12.57
C SER A 345 5.80 -1.86 -12.55
N TYR A 346 4.68 -1.15 -12.67
CA TYR A 346 4.66 0.32 -12.73
C TYR A 346 5.20 0.97 -11.45
N LEU A 347 4.69 0.53 -10.29
CA LEU A 347 5.07 1.10 -9.01
C LEU A 347 6.54 0.80 -8.70
N LEU A 348 6.99 -0.45 -8.84
CA LEU A 348 8.35 -0.85 -8.47
C LEU A 348 9.40 -0.27 -9.43
N ASN A 349 9.16 -0.23 -10.74
CA ASN A 349 10.09 0.39 -11.69
C ASN A 349 10.26 1.90 -11.43
N ARG A 350 9.20 2.59 -10.99
CA ARG A 350 9.29 3.99 -10.55
C ARG A 350 10.14 4.16 -9.28
N LEU A 351 10.33 3.12 -8.47
CA LEU A 351 11.25 3.12 -7.33
C LEU A 351 12.69 2.77 -7.70
N GLY A 352 12.97 2.53 -8.99
CA GLY A 352 14.25 2.04 -9.47
C GLY A 352 14.47 0.54 -9.27
N ILE A 353 13.42 -0.21 -8.91
CA ILE A 353 13.48 -1.67 -8.70
C ILE A 353 13.07 -2.35 -10.00
N GLU A 354 14.05 -2.96 -10.69
CA GLU A 354 13.83 -3.61 -11.98
C GLU A 354 12.74 -4.69 -11.87
N THR A 355 11.61 -4.46 -12.54
CA THR A 355 10.45 -5.34 -12.50
C THR A 355 9.92 -5.59 -13.91
N ILE A 356 9.71 -6.87 -14.25
CA ILE A 356 9.30 -7.32 -15.57
C ILE A 356 7.90 -7.93 -15.45
N TYR A 357 7.00 -7.53 -16.34
CA TYR A 357 5.69 -8.17 -16.52
C TYR A 357 5.87 -9.53 -17.21
N VAL A 358 5.35 -10.60 -16.61
CA VAL A 358 5.47 -11.97 -17.10
C VAL A 358 4.10 -12.46 -17.55
N ILE A 359 4.05 -12.98 -18.77
CA ILE A 359 2.85 -13.60 -19.35
C ILE A 359 3.00 -15.11 -19.25
N GLY A 360 2.01 -15.77 -18.64
CA GLY A 360 1.93 -17.21 -18.58
C GLY A 360 1.64 -17.87 -19.93
N SER A 361 1.77 -19.18 -19.98
CA SER A 361 1.34 -20.00 -21.12
C SER A 361 -0.14 -19.76 -21.46
N LYS A 362 -0.51 -20.04 -22.71
CA LYS A 362 -1.90 -19.88 -23.18
C LYS A 362 -2.89 -20.67 -22.33
N GLU A 363 -2.49 -21.85 -21.88
CA GLU A 363 -3.29 -22.75 -21.06
C GLU A 363 -3.45 -22.20 -19.64
N MET A 364 -2.38 -21.63 -19.06
CA MET A 364 -2.43 -21.02 -17.73
C MET A 364 -3.23 -19.74 -17.73
N ASN A 365 -3.07 -18.94 -18.79
CA ASN A 365 -3.85 -17.74 -19.01
C ASN A 365 -3.80 -16.80 -17.79
N HIS A 366 -2.59 -16.45 -17.37
CA HIS A 366 -2.30 -15.69 -16.15
C HIS A 366 -1.12 -14.73 -16.39
N ALA A 367 -0.95 -13.75 -15.52
CA ALA A 367 0.19 -12.83 -15.56
C ALA A 367 0.65 -12.45 -14.15
N TRP A 368 1.96 -12.28 -13.99
CA TRP A 368 2.62 -11.92 -12.72
C TRP A 368 3.90 -11.13 -13.01
N ASN A 369 4.82 -11.02 -12.04
CA ASN A 369 6.06 -10.26 -12.19
C ASN A 369 7.32 -11.09 -11.92
N LYS A 370 8.41 -10.69 -12.58
CA LYS A 370 9.77 -10.94 -12.08
C LYS A 370 10.31 -9.64 -11.50
N VAL A 371 10.89 -9.68 -10.31
CA VAL A 371 11.42 -8.51 -9.60
C VAL A 371 12.85 -8.78 -9.15
N LYS A 372 13.72 -7.79 -9.32
CA LYS A 372 15.11 -7.85 -8.86
C LYS A 372 15.23 -7.22 -7.47
N VAL A 373 15.69 -8.00 -6.50
CA VAL A 373 15.84 -7.58 -5.10
C VAL A 373 17.23 -7.96 -4.63
N ASP A 374 17.99 -6.98 -4.14
CA ASP A 374 19.36 -7.14 -3.64
C ASP A 374 20.28 -7.80 -4.69
N GLY A 375 20.07 -7.44 -5.97
CA GLY A 375 20.83 -7.92 -7.11
C GLY A 375 20.37 -9.26 -7.70
N GLU A 376 19.47 -9.98 -7.05
CA GLU A 376 18.97 -11.29 -7.45
C GLU A 376 17.54 -11.21 -8.00
N TRP A 377 17.20 -12.06 -8.97
CA TRP A 377 15.85 -12.10 -9.54
C TRP A 377 14.94 -13.09 -8.82
N TYR A 378 13.68 -12.72 -8.66
CA TYR A 378 12.61 -13.54 -8.07
C TYR A 378 11.33 -13.41 -8.89
N ASN A 379 10.43 -14.37 -8.76
CA ASN A 379 9.05 -14.25 -9.21
C ASN A 379 8.17 -13.70 -8.08
N LEU A 380 7.19 -12.88 -8.43
CA LEU A 380 6.25 -12.23 -7.53
C LEU A 380 4.86 -12.22 -8.16
N ASP A 381 3.89 -12.88 -7.53
CA ASP A 381 2.50 -12.89 -7.97
C ASP A 381 1.56 -12.34 -6.90
N ALA A 382 1.33 -11.02 -6.98
CA ALA A 382 0.42 -10.32 -6.10
C ALA A 382 -1.06 -10.74 -6.26
N THR A 383 -1.44 -11.34 -7.41
CA THR A 383 -2.81 -11.80 -7.63
C THR A 383 -3.10 -13.09 -6.87
N TRP A 384 -2.17 -14.04 -6.89
CA TRP A 384 -2.36 -15.29 -6.15
C TRP A 384 -2.04 -15.16 -4.65
N ASP A 385 -1.37 -14.08 -4.26
CA ASP A 385 -1.23 -13.65 -2.86
C ASP A 385 -2.41 -12.82 -2.33
N ASP A 386 -3.36 -12.45 -3.19
CA ASP A 386 -4.64 -11.86 -2.82
C ASP A 386 -5.68 -12.95 -2.44
N PRO A 387 -6.21 -12.96 -1.20
CA PRO A 387 -7.24 -13.92 -0.81
C PRO A 387 -8.51 -13.80 -1.66
N VAL A 388 -9.00 -14.92 -2.17
CA VAL A 388 -10.29 -14.99 -2.89
C VAL A 388 -11.21 -16.00 -2.17
N PRO A 389 -12.45 -15.63 -1.78
CA PRO A 389 -13.03 -14.27 -1.85
C PRO A 389 -12.23 -13.27 -1.01
N ASP A 390 -12.30 -11.99 -1.37
CA ASP A 390 -11.54 -10.92 -0.70
C ASP A 390 -11.76 -10.94 0.82
N VAL A 391 -10.66 -10.86 1.55
CA VAL A 391 -10.63 -10.78 3.01
C VAL A 391 -9.93 -9.49 3.39
N ALA A 392 -10.72 -8.45 3.67
CA ALA A 392 -10.24 -7.11 3.97
C ALA A 392 -9.04 -7.11 4.94
N GLY A 393 -7.93 -6.52 4.49
CA GLY A 393 -6.69 -6.36 5.27
C GLY A 393 -5.77 -7.59 5.33
N LYS A 394 -6.19 -8.75 4.80
CA LYS A 394 -5.38 -9.97 4.75
C LYS A 394 -4.49 -9.98 3.50
N VAL A 395 -3.26 -10.45 3.66
CA VAL A 395 -2.26 -10.60 2.60
C VAL A 395 -1.62 -11.96 2.76
N ARG A 396 -1.47 -12.73 1.68
CA ARG A 396 -0.65 -13.96 1.65
C ARG A 396 0.71 -13.65 1.04
N TYR A 397 1.65 -14.58 1.19
CA TYR A 397 3.01 -14.47 0.64
C TYR A 397 3.45 -15.76 -0.04
N THR A 398 2.50 -16.64 -0.35
CA THR A 398 2.73 -17.96 -0.96
C THR A 398 3.49 -17.82 -2.28
N TYR A 399 3.26 -16.74 -3.03
CA TYR A 399 3.91 -16.44 -4.30
C TYR A 399 4.79 -15.19 -4.25
N PHE A 400 5.28 -14.84 -3.05
CA PHE A 400 6.13 -13.69 -2.80
C PHE A 400 7.62 -14.06 -2.91
N LEU A 401 8.32 -13.49 -3.89
CA LEU A 401 9.76 -13.61 -4.10
C LEU A 401 10.27 -15.06 -4.19
N LEU A 402 9.68 -15.84 -5.11
CA LEU A 402 10.02 -17.25 -5.36
C LEU A 402 11.10 -17.44 -6.43
N SER A 403 11.88 -18.51 -6.34
CA SER A 403 12.71 -18.98 -7.46
C SER A 403 11.86 -19.48 -8.64
N ASP A 404 12.48 -19.63 -9.81
CA ASP A 404 11.84 -20.25 -11.00
C ASP A 404 11.42 -21.70 -10.74
N VAL A 405 12.20 -22.42 -9.92
CA VAL A 405 11.90 -23.81 -9.56
C VAL A 405 10.63 -23.88 -8.70
N GLU A 406 10.50 -22.99 -7.72
CA GLU A 406 9.33 -22.98 -6.84
C GLU A 406 8.10 -22.47 -7.58
N MET A 407 8.23 -21.38 -8.34
CA MET A 407 7.15 -20.82 -9.14
C MET A 407 6.65 -21.83 -10.19
N GLY A 408 7.57 -22.57 -10.82
CA GLY A 408 7.29 -23.60 -11.82
C GLY A 408 6.49 -24.81 -11.33
N LYS A 409 6.26 -24.97 -10.02
CA LYS A 409 5.39 -26.02 -9.48
C LYS A 409 3.91 -25.77 -9.79
N SER A 410 3.52 -24.51 -9.95
CA SER A 410 2.14 -24.10 -10.21
C SER A 410 1.98 -23.19 -11.43
N HIS A 411 3.06 -22.53 -11.86
CA HIS A 411 3.07 -21.64 -13.02
C HIS A 411 3.79 -22.25 -14.23
N SER A 412 3.34 -21.86 -15.42
CA SER A 412 3.94 -22.27 -16.69
C SER A 412 4.11 -21.06 -17.60
N TRP A 413 5.34 -20.78 -18.06
CA TRP A 413 5.69 -19.67 -18.97
C TRP A 413 6.93 -19.99 -19.81
N ASP A 414 7.18 -19.17 -20.83
CA ASP A 414 8.43 -19.20 -21.59
C ASP A 414 9.51 -18.33 -20.92
N ASN A 415 10.43 -18.96 -20.20
CA ASN A 415 11.47 -18.26 -19.45
C ASN A 415 12.73 -17.92 -20.28
N ARG A 416 12.79 -18.27 -21.58
CA ARG A 416 14.05 -18.23 -22.35
C ARG A 416 14.66 -16.84 -22.52
N ASN A 417 13.82 -15.80 -22.55
CA ASN A 417 14.23 -14.40 -22.73
C ASN A 417 14.08 -13.57 -21.45
N LEU A 418 13.89 -14.24 -20.31
CA LEU A 418 13.73 -13.60 -19.01
C LEU A 418 14.95 -13.90 -18.13
N PRO A 419 15.26 -13.03 -17.16
CA PRO A 419 16.31 -13.32 -16.20
C PRO A 419 15.94 -14.53 -15.33
N ASN A 420 16.92 -15.40 -15.09
CA ASN A 420 16.74 -16.57 -14.23
C ASN A 420 16.59 -16.14 -12.77
N ALA A 421 15.53 -16.62 -12.12
CA ALA A 421 15.34 -16.48 -10.67
C ALA A 421 15.81 -17.77 -9.98
N ILE A 422 17.01 -17.77 -9.40
CA ILE A 422 17.62 -18.98 -8.81
C ILE A 422 17.69 -18.87 -7.29
N SER A 423 17.72 -17.66 -6.75
CA SER A 423 17.83 -17.42 -5.31
C SER A 423 16.58 -17.89 -4.57
N THR A 424 16.79 -18.46 -3.38
CA THR A 424 15.74 -18.97 -2.49
C THR A 424 15.63 -18.15 -1.20
N ASN A 425 16.32 -16.99 -1.12
CA ASN A 425 16.51 -16.25 0.13
C ASN A 425 15.20 -15.83 0.80
N TYR A 426 14.13 -15.60 0.04
CA TYR A 426 12.84 -15.13 0.55
C TYR A 426 11.72 -16.19 0.49
N GLU A 427 11.99 -17.40 0.00
CA GLU A 427 10.96 -18.45 -0.14
C GLU A 427 10.34 -18.89 1.19
N TYR A 428 10.99 -18.58 2.31
CA TYR A 428 10.43 -18.81 3.64
C TYR A 428 9.15 -17.99 3.90
N MET A 429 8.97 -16.86 3.20
CA MET A 429 7.78 -16.01 3.33
C MET A 429 6.51 -16.77 2.96
N GLY A 430 6.58 -17.62 1.93
CA GLY A 430 5.45 -18.43 1.48
C GLY A 430 4.99 -19.50 2.47
N ARG A 431 5.67 -19.66 3.61
CA ARG A 431 5.29 -20.57 4.69
C ARG A 431 4.57 -19.86 5.84
N MET A 432 4.47 -18.53 5.79
CA MET A 432 3.98 -17.71 6.90
C MET A 432 2.47 -17.48 6.78
N TRP A 433 1.69 -18.17 7.62
CA TRP A 433 0.25 -17.94 7.76
C TRP A 433 -0.07 -16.63 8.47
N ALA A 434 0.55 -16.44 9.63
CA ALA A 434 0.50 -15.23 10.46
C ALA A 434 1.90 -15.00 10.99
N PHE A 435 2.33 -13.74 11.13
CA PHE A 435 3.63 -13.42 11.70
C PHE A 435 3.67 -12.02 12.31
N ASP A 436 4.59 -11.81 13.25
CA ASP A 436 5.01 -10.51 13.78
C ASP A 436 6.54 -10.54 13.99
N SER A 437 7.16 -9.38 14.09
CA SER A 437 8.61 -9.24 14.16
C SER A 437 9.07 -8.55 15.45
N GLU A 438 10.18 -9.00 16.01
CA GLU A 438 10.87 -8.31 17.11
C GLU A 438 12.37 -8.62 17.06
N ASP A 439 13.22 -7.60 17.25
CA ASP A 439 14.68 -7.72 17.34
C ASP A 439 15.35 -8.50 16.20
N GLY A 440 14.89 -8.29 14.96
CA GLY A 440 15.44 -8.93 13.75
C GLY A 440 15.00 -10.39 13.55
N TRP A 441 14.03 -10.84 14.34
CA TRP A 441 13.37 -12.14 14.18
C TRP A 441 11.92 -11.97 13.74
N LEU A 442 11.51 -12.82 12.80
CA LEU A 442 10.12 -13.07 12.46
C LEU A 442 9.66 -14.28 13.26
N TYR A 443 8.53 -14.12 13.96
CA TYR A 443 7.82 -15.20 14.64
C TYR A 443 6.57 -15.47 13.84
N TYR A 444 6.35 -16.72 13.46
CA TYR A 444 5.32 -17.04 12.48
C TYR A 444 4.66 -18.39 12.72
N SER A 445 3.43 -18.48 12.26
CA SER A 445 2.67 -19.72 12.13
C SER A 445 3.00 -20.35 10.79
N ASN A 446 3.51 -21.58 10.79
CA ASN A 446 3.95 -22.28 9.59
C ASN A 446 2.78 -23.05 8.95
N ASP A 447 2.26 -22.57 7.82
CA ASP A 447 1.12 -23.19 7.13
C ASP A 447 1.42 -24.60 6.60
N GLN A 448 2.69 -24.91 6.31
CA GLN A 448 3.14 -26.23 5.87
C GLN A 448 3.36 -27.21 7.02
N ASP A 449 3.23 -26.77 8.27
CA ASP A 449 3.30 -27.62 9.47
C ASP A 449 2.14 -27.31 10.43
N ASP A 450 0.90 -27.33 9.88
CA ASP A 450 -0.35 -27.20 10.64
C ASP A 450 -0.37 -25.98 11.57
N ILE A 451 0.03 -24.82 11.04
CA ILE A 451 0.10 -23.50 11.70
C ILE A 451 0.86 -23.49 13.03
N LYS A 452 1.83 -24.40 13.20
CA LYS A 452 2.70 -24.44 14.38
C LYS A 452 3.63 -23.23 14.43
N LEU A 453 4.07 -22.88 15.64
CA LEU A 453 4.91 -21.70 15.86
C LEU A 453 6.39 -21.93 15.55
N TYR A 454 6.94 -21.06 14.71
CA TYR A 454 8.34 -21.02 14.29
C TYR A 454 8.91 -19.62 14.46
N LYS A 455 10.24 -19.53 14.41
CA LYS A 455 10.96 -18.27 14.19
C LYS A 455 12.03 -18.41 13.12
N ILE A 456 12.33 -17.30 12.48
CA ILE A 456 13.40 -17.18 11.49
C ILE A 456 13.96 -15.75 11.56
N ARG A 457 15.24 -15.56 11.23
CA ARG A 457 15.78 -14.21 11.10
C ARG A 457 15.18 -13.53 9.88
N GLU A 458 15.09 -12.21 9.90
CA GLU A 458 14.61 -11.41 8.75
C GLU A 458 15.42 -11.61 7.47
N ASN A 459 16.65 -12.10 7.58
CA ASN A 459 17.50 -12.48 6.44
C ASN A 459 17.30 -13.94 5.98
N GLY A 460 16.26 -14.63 6.45
CA GLY A 460 15.93 -16.01 6.08
C GLY A 460 16.78 -17.10 6.76
N THR A 461 17.71 -16.75 7.66
CA THR A 461 18.56 -17.74 8.34
C THR A 461 18.00 -18.16 9.70
N GLY A 462 18.46 -19.31 10.22
CA GLY A 462 18.13 -19.74 11.58
C GLY A 462 16.66 -20.16 11.78
N ASN A 463 16.01 -20.68 10.75
CA ASN A 463 14.65 -21.19 10.85
C ASN A 463 14.55 -22.30 11.91
N GLN A 464 13.66 -22.14 12.88
CA GLN A 464 13.53 -23.02 14.04
C GLN A 464 12.07 -23.10 14.50
N LYS A 465 11.58 -24.32 14.74
CA LYS A 465 10.30 -24.53 15.45
C LYS A 465 10.42 -24.10 16.91
N ILE A 466 9.49 -23.28 17.37
CA ILE A 466 9.40 -22.82 18.77
C ILE A 466 8.48 -23.74 19.58
N SER A 467 7.33 -24.10 19.02
CA SER A 467 6.30 -24.88 19.73
C SER A 467 5.42 -25.67 18.75
N ASP A 468 4.88 -26.79 19.20
CA ASP A 468 3.82 -27.51 18.49
C ASP A 468 2.42 -26.89 18.71
N ALA A 469 2.33 -25.80 19.48
CA ALA A 469 1.10 -25.03 19.59
C ALA A 469 0.70 -24.44 18.23
N ARG A 470 -0.55 -24.70 17.84
CA ARG A 470 -1.16 -24.23 16.59
C ARG A 470 -1.66 -22.79 16.79
N ALA A 471 -1.02 -21.82 16.15
CA ALA A 471 -1.31 -20.40 16.31
C ALA A 471 -1.99 -19.84 15.06
N ASN A 472 -3.26 -19.46 15.13
CA ASN A 472 -3.95 -18.91 13.95
C ASN A 472 -3.64 -17.42 13.72
N GLU A 473 -3.47 -16.69 14.81
CA GLU A 473 -3.12 -15.26 14.84
C GLU A 473 -2.08 -15.09 15.96
N LEU A 474 -1.12 -14.18 15.77
CA LEU A 474 -0.09 -13.92 16.78
C LEU A 474 0.39 -12.47 16.77
N ILE A 475 0.82 -11.99 17.94
CA ILE A 475 1.45 -10.69 18.19
C ILE A 475 2.68 -10.91 19.06
N VAL A 476 3.77 -10.23 18.73
CA VAL A 476 5.02 -10.26 19.50
C VAL A 476 5.22 -8.92 20.21
N TYR A 477 5.55 -8.99 21.50
CA TYR A 477 5.84 -7.82 22.32
C TYR A 477 6.72 -8.17 23.52
N ASP A 478 7.87 -7.50 23.63
CA ASP A 478 8.81 -7.56 24.76
C ASP A 478 9.22 -9.00 25.13
N GLY A 479 9.62 -9.77 24.12
CA GLY A 479 10.04 -11.16 24.24
C GLY A 479 8.90 -12.15 24.51
N TRP A 480 7.64 -11.74 24.32
CA TRP A 480 6.46 -12.61 24.42
C TRP A 480 5.74 -12.72 23.08
N ILE A 481 5.19 -13.91 22.82
CA ILE A 481 4.28 -14.21 21.72
C ILE A 481 2.90 -14.41 22.33
N TYR A 482 1.94 -13.56 21.95
CA TYR A 482 0.52 -13.68 22.27
C TYR A 482 -0.21 -14.25 21.07
N PHE A 483 -1.03 -15.28 21.22
CA PHE A 483 -1.59 -15.98 20.05
C PHE A 483 -2.90 -16.72 20.35
N CYS A 484 -3.73 -16.87 19.31
CA CYS A 484 -4.92 -17.72 19.36
C CYS A 484 -4.51 -19.18 19.17
N ASN A 485 -4.61 -19.98 20.22
CA ASN A 485 -4.15 -21.37 20.24
C ASN A 485 -5.25 -22.33 19.78
N TYR A 486 -5.18 -22.76 18.53
CA TYR A 486 -6.16 -23.65 17.88
C TYR A 486 -6.04 -25.11 18.35
N SER A 487 -4.98 -25.45 19.07
CA SER A 487 -4.89 -26.70 19.85
C SER A 487 -5.83 -26.69 21.07
N TYR A 488 -6.26 -25.50 21.50
CA TYR A 488 -7.14 -25.26 22.65
C TYR A 488 -8.35 -24.42 22.27
N SER A 489 -9.07 -24.83 21.22
CA SER A 489 -10.34 -24.20 20.79
C SER A 489 -10.24 -22.71 20.44
N GLY A 490 -9.03 -22.22 20.11
CA GLY A 490 -8.79 -20.82 19.74
C GLY A 490 -8.66 -19.88 20.93
N ASN A 491 -8.47 -20.39 22.14
CA ASN A 491 -8.24 -19.59 23.34
C ASN A 491 -6.95 -18.75 23.23
N LEU A 492 -6.89 -17.63 23.93
CA LEU A 492 -5.71 -16.76 23.93
C LEU A 492 -4.64 -17.32 24.87
N PHE A 493 -3.43 -17.48 24.34
CA PHE A 493 -2.25 -17.89 25.10
C PHE A 493 -1.14 -16.85 24.94
N LYS A 494 -0.16 -16.91 25.84
CA LYS A 494 1.15 -16.30 25.64
C LYS A 494 2.28 -17.30 25.92
N MET A 495 3.43 -17.11 25.28
CA MET A 495 4.69 -17.82 25.59
C MET A 495 5.88 -16.90 25.38
N LYS A 496 7.05 -17.23 25.95
CA LYS A 496 8.30 -16.54 25.62
C LYS A 496 8.73 -16.87 24.18
N THR A 497 9.52 -16.00 23.56
CA THR A 497 10.05 -16.16 22.20
C THR A 497 11.02 -17.35 22.02
N ASP A 498 11.40 -18.01 23.11
CA ASP A 498 12.13 -19.28 23.13
C ASP A 498 11.23 -20.52 23.28
N GLY A 499 9.91 -20.33 23.41
CA GLY A 499 8.91 -21.39 23.57
C GLY A 499 8.62 -21.79 25.01
N SER A 500 9.32 -21.20 25.98
CA SER A 500 9.06 -21.44 27.40
C SER A 500 7.85 -20.64 27.90
N SER A 501 7.43 -20.93 29.14
CA SER A 501 6.41 -20.14 29.85
C SER A 501 5.06 -20.03 29.12
N LEU A 502 4.60 -21.12 28.51
CA LEU A 502 3.29 -21.19 27.87
C LEU A 502 2.18 -21.05 28.94
N THR A 503 1.37 -20.01 28.80
CA THR A 503 0.29 -19.65 29.73
C THR A 503 -0.99 -19.33 28.98
N MET A 504 -2.12 -19.88 29.45
CA MET A 504 -3.46 -19.56 28.95
C MET A 504 -3.97 -18.28 29.61
N LEU A 505 -4.45 -17.33 28.80
CA LEU A 505 -4.96 -16.03 29.24
C LEU A 505 -6.50 -15.97 29.23
N THR A 506 -7.15 -16.72 28.34
CA THR A 506 -8.62 -16.80 28.25
C THR A 506 -9.09 -18.25 28.11
N ASP A 507 -10.35 -18.50 28.45
CA ASP A 507 -11.03 -19.79 28.31
C ASP A 507 -12.09 -19.81 27.18
N PHE A 508 -12.06 -18.81 26.30
CA PHE A 508 -12.96 -18.65 25.15
C PHE A 508 -12.20 -18.40 23.84
N HIS A 509 -12.83 -18.72 22.71
CA HIS A 509 -12.26 -18.52 21.37
C HIS A 509 -12.05 -17.03 21.10
N VAL A 510 -10.79 -16.67 20.85
CA VAL A 510 -10.35 -15.31 20.53
C VAL A 510 -10.05 -15.15 19.04
N SER A 511 -10.33 -13.96 18.51
CA SER A 511 -9.95 -13.50 17.16
C SER A 511 -9.59 -12.02 17.17
N ALA A 512 -9.21 -11.49 16.01
CA ALA A 512 -8.98 -10.06 15.77
C ALA A 512 -7.94 -9.47 16.73
N LEU A 513 -6.82 -10.18 16.89
CA LEU A 513 -5.67 -9.74 17.66
C LEU A 513 -5.06 -8.49 17.04
N GLU A 514 -5.05 -7.39 17.81
CA GLU A 514 -4.52 -6.10 17.37
C GLU A 514 -3.62 -5.48 18.45
N LYS A 515 -2.39 -5.09 18.06
CA LYS A 515 -1.45 -4.37 18.92
C LYS A 515 -1.60 -2.87 18.73
N ARG A 516 -1.89 -2.11 19.80
CA ARG A 516 -1.91 -0.63 19.77
C ARG A 516 -1.34 -0.05 21.06
N ASP A 517 -0.25 0.72 20.95
CA ASP A 517 0.36 1.49 22.05
C ASP A 517 0.64 0.68 23.34
N GLY A 518 1.10 -0.58 23.17
CA GLY A 518 1.39 -1.52 24.26
C GLY A 518 0.18 -2.32 24.76
N MET A 519 -1.00 -2.10 24.17
CA MET A 519 -2.22 -2.85 24.45
C MET A 519 -2.44 -3.94 23.40
N LEU A 520 -2.87 -5.11 23.86
CA LEU A 520 -3.39 -6.20 23.03
C LEU A 520 -4.91 -6.11 23.03
N ASN A 521 -5.51 -5.80 21.90
CA ASN A 521 -6.95 -5.82 21.69
C ASN A 521 -7.34 -7.13 21.02
N PHE A 522 -8.49 -7.68 21.39
CA PHE A 522 -8.97 -8.92 20.82
C PHE A 522 -10.49 -9.08 21.03
N LYS A 523 -11.09 -10.05 20.36
CA LYS A 523 -12.55 -10.28 20.35
C LYS A 523 -12.89 -11.67 20.86
N ASP A 524 -13.87 -11.77 21.75
CA ASP A 524 -14.58 -13.03 22.06
C ASP A 524 -15.57 -13.34 20.93
N GLU A 525 -15.32 -14.42 20.19
CA GLU A 525 -16.16 -14.81 19.04
C GLU A 525 -17.57 -15.21 19.44
N ALA A 526 -17.77 -15.79 20.62
CA ALA A 526 -19.10 -16.24 21.05
C ALA A 526 -19.98 -15.05 21.48
N LYS A 527 -19.38 -14.05 22.14
CA LYS A 527 -20.12 -12.87 22.63
C LYS A 527 -20.09 -11.67 21.68
N ASN A 528 -19.21 -11.69 20.68
CA ASN A 528 -18.93 -10.54 19.83
C ASN A 528 -18.47 -9.30 20.64
N THR A 529 -17.80 -9.53 21.78
CA THR A 529 -17.32 -8.50 22.70
C THR A 529 -15.80 -8.30 22.53
N ARG A 530 -15.34 -7.04 22.55
CA ARG A 530 -13.90 -6.73 22.48
C ARG A 530 -13.30 -6.51 23.88
N TYR A 531 -12.07 -6.96 24.04
CA TYR A 531 -11.28 -6.86 25.27
C TYR A 531 -9.90 -6.28 24.99
N GLU A 532 -9.26 -5.73 26.02
CA GLU A 532 -7.87 -5.26 25.97
C GLU A 532 -7.02 -5.80 27.13
N ILE A 533 -5.73 -6.08 26.88
CA ILE A 533 -4.69 -6.41 27.88
C ILE A 533 -3.52 -5.43 27.73
N ASP A 534 -3.03 -4.90 28.85
CA ASP A 534 -1.80 -4.10 28.88
C ASP A 534 -0.57 -5.02 28.89
N MET A 535 0.10 -5.18 27.75
CA MET A 535 1.22 -6.13 27.60
C MET A 535 2.51 -5.69 28.31
N ARG A 536 2.52 -4.49 28.91
CA ARG A 536 3.64 -3.95 29.71
C ARG A 536 3.62 -4.44 31.17
N LYS A 537 2.58 -5.16 31.58
CA LYS A 537 2.35 -5.64 32.95
C LYS A 537 2.23 -7.17 32.96
#